data_AF-A0AAU7LQJ1-F1
#
_entry.id   AF-A0AAU7LQJ1-F1
#
_cell.length_a   1.000
_cell.length_b   1.000
_cell.length_c   1.000
_cell.angle_alpha   90.00
_cell.angle_beta   90.00
_cell.angle_gamma   90.00
#
_symmetry.space_group_name_H-M   'P 1'
#
loop_
_entity.id
_entity.type
_entity.pdbx_description
1 polymer ?
#
loop_
_entity_poly.entity_id
_entity_poly.type
_entity_poly.pdbx_seq_one_letter_code
_entity_poly.pdbx_strand_id
1 'polypeptide(L)'
;MIFEKIAKESIKLEKFATYDCSNLTIISNEAEKVGRAWSGSWLGYHSHVYYRNLEIPPAGARFSSEWGLNNKVESLGLGSVGEWIEFSFKDITEYIQNKTGNLNLSKVSHDSFAAAEQIEDVKSTVLSILHAQSILENDKFLQKLANKLEEIKPPSREDFIKNETPKGQLSTRDNRVECKIIPPPHILIKCNAYATMAPFIAAKNLKKIIEQIASHLDNLESKMESTKRIGTNIFIGHGRSSDWRDLKDFINERLGLPWDEFNRVPVAGLTNITRLAQMLDQACIAFLVMSAEDEQIDGNKHARQNVIHEVGLFQGRLGFERAIVLLEEGCEEFSNIQGLGQIRYPKGNIGAIFEDIRQVLEREDIL
;
A
#
# COMPACT_ATOMS: atom_id res chain seq x y z
N MET A 1 3.47 16.20 -9.47
CA MET A 1 4.39 15.18 -8.91
C MET A 1 4.09 13.81 -9.52
N ILE A 2 5.02 12.83 -9.46
CA ILE A 2 4.82 11.54 -10.14
C ILE A 2 3.69 10.75 -9.48
N PHE A 3 3.65 10.77 -8.15
CA PHE A 3 2.59 10.12 -7.38
C PHE A 3 1.20 10.64 -7.73
N GLU A 4 1.04 11.95 -8.01
CA GLU A 4 -0.26 12.52 -8.39
C GLU A 4 -0.75 11.98 -9.74
N LYS A 5 0.15 11.73 -10.70
CA LYS A 5 -0.21 11.13 -11.98
C LYS A 5 -0.71 9.70 -11.79
N ILE A 6 0.00 8.92 -10.96
CA ILE A 6 -0.37 7.53 -10.64
C ILE A 6 -1.69 7.50 -9.84
N ALA A 7 -1.86 8.40 -8.88
CA ALA A 7 -3.10 8.52 -8.11
C ALA A 7 -4.30 8.90 -8.99
N LYS A 8 -4.12 9.72 -10.02
CA LYS A 8 -5.21 10.02 -10.98
C LYS A 8 -5.66 8.79 -11.77
N GLU A 9 -4.76 7.86 -12.05
CA GLU A 9 -5.10 6.61 -12.74
C GLU A 9 -5.96 5.69 -11.85
N SER A 10 -5.78 5.70 -10.52
CA SER A 10 -6.62 4.91 -9.61
C SER A 10 -8.08 5.37 -9.60
N ILE A 11 -8.34 6.67 -9.75
CA ILE A 11 -9.69 7.26 -9.79
C ILE A 11 -10.51 6.72 -10.96
N LYS A 12 -9.87 6.43 -12.11
CA LYS A 12 -10.55 5.86 -13.29
C LYS A 12 -11.19 4.50 -12.99
N LEU A 13 -10.68 3.78 -11.99
CA LEU A 13 -11.18 2.47 -11.57
C LEU A 13 -12.30 2.55 -10.51
N GLU A 14 -12.56 3.72 -9.91
CA GLU A 14 -13.48 3.85 -8.76
C GLU A 14 -14.88 3.28 -9.06
N LYS A 15 -15.44 3.66 -10.23
CA LYS A 15 -16.77 3.23 -10.65
C LYS A 15 -16.90 1.70 -10.78
N PHE A 16 -15.80 1.01 -11.07
CA PHE A 16 -15.76 -0.44 -11.23
C PHE A 16 -15.38 -1.15 -9.93
N ALA A 17 -14.50 -0.55 -9.13
CA ALA A 17 -14.06 -1.08 -7.84
C ALA A 17 -15.19 -1.10 -6.79
N THR A 18 -16.18 -0.21 -6.95
CA THR A 18 -17.36 -0.09 -6.08
C THR A 18 -18.63 -0.68 -6.71
N TYR A 19 -18.50 -1.39 -7.83
CA TYR A 19 -19.64 -1.93 -8.57
C TYR A 19 -20.41 -2.98 -7.76
N ASP A 20 -21.73 -2.84 -7.70
CA ASP A 20 -22.60 -3.79 -7.01
C ASP A 20 -22.82 -5.05 -7.86
N CYS A 21 -22.25 -6.16 -7.41
CA CYS A 21 -22.37 -7.47 -8.04
C CYS A 21 -23.44 -8.36 -7.39
N SER A 22 -24.31 -7.82 -6.52
CA SER A 22 -25.30 -8.60 -5.77
C SER A 22 -26.18 -9.48 -6.65
N ASN A 23 -26.60 -8.97 -7.82
CA ASN A 23 -27.40 -9.74 -8.78
C ASN A 23 -26.67 -10.98 -9.30
N LEU A 24 -25.37 -10.88 -9.58
CA LEU A 24 -24.55 -12.01 -10.04
C LEU A 24 -24.33 -13.03 -8.92
N THR A 25 -24.18 -12.56 -7.69
CA THR A 25 -24.08 -13.41 -6.49
C THR A 25 -25.38 -14.19 -6.24
N ILE A 26 -26.55 -13.58 -6.46
CA ILE A 26 -27.84 -14.27 -6.34
C ILE A 26 -27.92 -15.42 -7.36
N ILE A 27 -27.50 -15.18 -8.61
CA ILE A 27 -27.54 -16.19 -9.68
C ILE A 27 -26.55 -17.32 -9.43
N SER A 28 -25.31 -17.02 -9.03
CA SER A 28 -24.32 -18.05 -8.72
C SER A 28 -24.76 -18.91 -7.53
N ASN A 29 -25.31 -18.30 -6.48
CA ASN A 29 -25.86 -19.03 -5.33
C ASN A 29 -27.03 -19.94 -5.72
N GLU A 30 -27.92 -19.49 -6.62
CA GLU A 30 -29.02 -20.33 -7.08
C GLU A 30 -28.53 -21.48 -7.97
N ALA A 31 -27.53 -21.24 -8.81
CA ALA A 31 -26.87 -22.29 -9.57
C ALA A 31 -26.20 -23.34 -8.67
N GLU A 32 -25.59 -22.93 -7.56
CA GLU A 32 -25.05 -23.85 -6.56
C GLU A 32 -26.13 -24.68 -5.86
N LYS A 33 -27.30 -24.11 -5.57
CA LYS A 33 -28.44 -24.86 -5.02
C LYS A 33 -28.93 -25.92 -5.99
N VAL A 34 -29.09 -25.57 -7.27
CA VAL A 34 -29.45 -26.54 -8.33
C VAL A 34 -28.38 -27.63 -8.45
N GLY A 35 -27.11 -27.28 -8.26
CA GLY A 35 -26.01 -28.26 -8.22
C GLY A 35 -26.15 -29.33 -7.13
N ARG A 36 -26.93 -29.11 -6.07
CA ARG A 36 -27.19 -30.13 -5.04
C ARG A 36 -28.14 -31.23 -5.52
N ALA A 37 -28.90 -30.97 -6.57
CA ALA A 37 -29.76 -31.95 -7.24
C ALA A 37 -29.03 -32.73 -8.34
N TRP A 38 -27.82 -32.32 -8.71
CA TRP A 38 -27.10 -32.85 -9.87
C TRP A 38 -26.49 -34.24 -9.62
N SER A 39 -26.38 -35.03 -10.68
CA SER A 39 -25.86 -36.40 -10.71
C SER A 39 -24.40 -36.56 -10.27
N GLY A 40 -23.62 -35.48 -10.29
CA GLY A 40 -22.18 -35.50 -9.99
C GLY A 40 -21.28 -35.88 -11.17
N SER A 41 -21.83 -36.24 -12.33
CA SER A 41 -21.07 -36.73 -13.48
C SER A 41 -21.00 -35.71 -14.63
N TRP A 42 -19.80 -35.46 -15.15
CA TRP A 42 -19.58 -34.57 -16.31
C TRP A 42 -19.65 -35.31 -17.65
N LEU A 43 -19.91 -36.61 -17.67
CA LEU A 43 -19.83 -37.42 -18.89
C LEU A 43 -21.09 -37.28 -19.75
N GLY A 44 -20.95 -36.80 -20.98
CA GLY A 44 -22.02 -36.79 -21.97
C GLY A 44 -23.35 -36.26 -21.41
N TYR A 45 -24.42 -37.03 -21.59
CA TYR A 45 -25.75 -36.66 -21.07
C TYR A 45 -25.84 -36.71 -19.52
N HIS A 46 -24.94 -37.41 -18.83
CA HIS A 46 -24.96 -37.44 -17.35
C HIS A 46 -24.75 -36.04 -16.75
N SER A 47 -24.06 -35.15 -17.45
CA SER A 47 -23.89 -33.74 -17.02
C SER A 47 -25.20 -32.96 -16.99
N HIS A 48 -26.23 -33.49 -17.63
CA HIS A 48 -27.58 -32.95 -17.70
C HIS A 48 -28.56 -33.70 -16.78
N VAL A 49 -28.10 -34.67 -15.98
CA VAL A 49 -28.98 -35.43 -15.09
C VAL A 49 -29.06 -34.77 -13.71
N TYR A 50 -30.29 -34.52 -13.28
CA TYR A 50 -30.63 -33.98 -11.96
C TYR A 50 -31.75 -34.78 -11.34
N TYR A 51 -31.90 -34.69 -10.03
CA TYR A 51 -33.03 -35.26 -9.33
C TYR A 51 -34.31 -34.50 -9.70
N ARG A 52 -35.45 -35.21 -9.68
CA ARG A 52 -36.76 -34.67 -10.04
C ARG A 52 -37.02 -33.34 -9.34
N ASN A 53 -37.63 -32.40 -10.08
CA ASN A 53 -37.94 -31.04 -9.64
C ASN A 53 -36.73 -30.21 -9.18
N LEU A 54 -35.50 -30.66 -9.47
CA LEU A 54 -34.26 -30.05 -9.00
C LEU A 54 -34.18 -29.99 -7.46
N GLU A 55 -34.76 -30.99 -6.80
CA GLU A 55 -34.69 -31.16 -5.35
C GLU A 55 -33.42 -31.90 -4.93
N ILE A 56 -33.03 -31.75 -3.67
CA ILE A 56 -31.90 -32.50 -3.12
C ILE A 56 -32.30 -33.99 -3.07
N PRO A 57 -31.46 -34.92 -3.57
CA PRO A 57 -31.78 -36.35 -3.55
C PRO A 57 -32.00 -36.81 -2.10
N PRO A 58 -33.12 -37.50 -1.79
CA PRO A 58 -33.37 -38.02 -0.45
C PRO A 58 -32.41 -39.16 -0.10
N ALA A 59 -32.36 -39.52 1.18
CA ALA A 59 -31.55 -40.65 1.64
C ALA A 59 -31.92 -41.93 0.88
N GLY A 60 -30.91 -42.62 0.33
CA GLY A 60 -31.07 -43.82 -0.49
C GLY A 60 -31.18 -43.56 -2.00
N ALA A 61 -31.45 -42.32 -2.43
CA ALA A 61 -31.31 -41.96 -3.84
C ALA A 61 -29.84 -41.86 -4.23
N ARG A 62 -29.47 -42.48 -5.36
CA ARG A 62 -28.09 -42.49 -5.86
C ARG A 62 -28.07 -42.55 -7.38
N PHE A 63 -27.35 -41.63 -8.00
CA PHE A 63 -27.04 -41.74 -9.41
C PHE A 63 -25.86 -42.71 -9.62
N SER A 64 -26.02 -43.66 -10.55
CA SER A 64 -24.96 -44.58 -10.93
C SER A 64 -24.20 -44.02 -12.13
N SER A 65 -22.99 -43.48 -11.95
CA SER A 65 -22.16 -43.00 -13.06
C SER A 65 -21.72 -44.13 -14.01
N GLU A 66 -21.73 -45.38 -13.55
CA GLU A 66 -21.44 -46.55 -14.38
C GLU A 66 -22.59 -46.90 -15.33
N TRP A 67 -23.84 -46.73 -14.91
CA TRP A 67 -25.01 -47.24 -15.64
C TRP A 67 -26.01 -46.16 -16.05
N GLY A 68 -25.81 -44.91 -15.61
CA GLY A 68 -26.66 -43.77 -15.92
C GLY A 68 -28.14 -44.01 -15.62
N LEU A 69 -28.99 -43.63 -16.58
CA LEU A 69 -30.45 -43.84 -16.55
C LEU A 69 -30.86 -45.15 -17.27
N ASN A 70 -29.99 -46.16 -17.29
CA ASN A 70 -30.31 -47.45 -17.89
C ASN A 70 -31.16 -48.32 -16.95
N ASN A 71 -32.47 -48.36 -17.18
CA ASN A 71 -33.41 -49.12 -16.34
C ASN A 71 -33.28 -50.65 -16.52
N LYS A 72 -32.54 -51.15 -17.52
CA LYS A 72 -32.40 -52.60 -17.75
C LYS A 72 -31.59 -53.31 -16.66
N VAL A 73 -30.76 -52.57 -15.92
CA VAL A 73 -29.92 -53.11 -14.83
C VAL A 73 -30.49 -52.80 -13.44
N GLU A 74 -31.67 -52.21 -13.38
CA GLU A 74 -32.36 -51.87 -12.13
C GLU A 74 -32.75 -53.11 -11.34
N SER A 75 -33.22 -54.17 -12.02
CA SER A 75 -33.54 -55.47 -11.43
C SER A 75 -32.33 -56.20 -10.81
N LEU A 76 -31.12 -55.79 -11.17
CA LEU A 76 -29.84 -56.30 -10.62
C LEU A 76 -29.27 -55.39 -9.51
N GLY A 77 -29.92 -54.28 -9.19
CA GLY A 77 -29.46 -53.31 -8.19
C GLY A 77 -28.22 -52.51 -8.61
N LEU A 78 -27.84 -52.52 -9.89
CA LEU A 78 -26.64 -51.86 -10.41
C LEU A 78 -26.90 -50.44 -10.98
N GLY A 79 -28.17 -50.13 -11.28
CA GLY A 79 -28.62 -48.87 -11.85
C GLY A 79 -28.70 -47.70 -10.85
N SER A 80 -29.17 -46.56 -11.35
CA SER A 80 -29.52 -45.42 -10.51
C SER A 80 -30.75 -45.74 -9.66
N VAL A 81 -30.78 -45.23 -8.42
CA VAL A 81 -31.89 -45.38 -7.47
C VAL A 81 -32.51 -44.01 -7.23
N GLY A 82 -33.83 -43.93 -7.33
CA GLY A 82 -34.60 -42.70 -7.19
C GLY A 82 -34.94 -42.02 -8.52
N GLU A 83 -35.57 -40.85 -8.45
CA GLU A 83 -36.21 -40.20 -9.59
C GLU A 83 -35.27 -39.23 -10.32
N TRP A 84 -34.25 -39.78 -10.98
CA TRP A 84 -33.30 -39.02 -11.80
C TRP A 84 -33.86 -38.71 -13.19
N ILE A 85 -33.70 -37.46 -13.64
CA ILE A 85 -34.26 -36.96 -14.89
C ILE A 85 -33.16 -36.19 -15.65
N GLU A 86 -33.13 -36.34 -16.97
CA GLU A 86 -32.30 -35.54 -17.85
C GLU A 86 -33.01 -34.20 -18.15
N PHE A 87 -32.33 -33.09 -17.89
CA PHE A 87 -32.80 -31.73 -18.15
C PHE A 87 -32.01 -31.10 -19.30
N SER A 88 -32.66 -30.36 -20.17
CA SER A 88 -31.93 -29.57 -21.16
C SER A 88 -31.24 -28.37 -20.49
N PHE A 89 -30.23 -27.81 -21.16
CA PHE A 89 -29.60 -26.57 -20.71
C PHE A 89 -30.63 -25.43 -20.55
N LYS A 90 -31.63 -25.39 -21.43
CA LYS A 90 -32.71 -24.40 -21.40
C LYS A 90 -33.57 -24.54 -20.15
N ASP A 91 -33.94 -25.78 -19.77
CA ASP A 91 -34.78 -26.02 -18.59
C ASP A 91 -34.10 -25.53 -17.31
N ILE A 92 -32.80 -25.82 -17.16
CA ILE A 92 -32.01 -25.36 -16.00
C ILE A 92 -31.88 -23.82 -16.00
N THR A 93 -31.65 -23.22 -17.17
CA THR A 93 -31.52 -21.77 -17.30
C THR A 93 -32.83 -21.07 -16.94
N GLU A 94 -33.96 -21.52 -17.49
CA GLU A 94 -35.29 -20.97 -17.19
C GLU A 94 -35.66 -21.16 -15.73
N TYR A 95 -35.34 -22.31 -15.13
CA TYR A 95 -35.57 -22.55 -13.70
C TYR A 95 -34.82 -21.52 -12.83
N ILE A 96 -33.53 -21.32 -13.08
CA ILE A 96 -32.72 -20.36 -12.32
C ILE A 96 -33.19 -18.93 -12.56
N GLN A 97 -33.51 -18.56 -13.81
CA GLN A 97 -34.06 -17.25 -14.14
C GLN A 97 -35.39 -16.98 -13.40
N ASN A 98 -36.30 -17.94 -13.39
CA ASN A 98 -37.57 -17.83 -12.66
C ASN A 98 -37.37 -17.70 -11.15
N LYS A 99 -36.44 -18.47 -10.56
CA LYS A 99 -36.11 -18.39 -9.13
C LYS A 99 -35.45 -17.08 -8.73
N THR A 100 -34.71 -16.47 -9.63
CA THR A 100 -34.02 -15.20 -9.40
C THR A 100 -34.87 -13.98 -9.76
N GLY A 101 -36.09 -14.17 -10.28
CA GLY A 101 -36.98 -13.07 -10.65
C GLY A 101 -36.62 -12.41 -11.97
N ASN A 102 -36.00 -13.14 -12.90
CA ASN A 102 -35.61 -12.68 -14.24
C ASN A 102 -34.72 -11.42 -14.20
N LEU A 103 -33.66 -11.47 -13.39
CA LEU A 103 -32.70 -10.38 -13.28
C LEU A 103 -32.11 -10.04 -14.65
N ASN A 104 -32.18 -8.76 -15.01
CA ASN A 104 -31.58 -8.27 -16.24
C ASN A 104 -30.07 -8.09 -16.06
N LEU A 105 -29.28 -8.90 -16.77
CA LEU A 105 -27.82 -8.88 -16.72
C LEU A 105 -27.17 -8.07 -17.84
N SER A 106 -27.93 -7.51 -18.79
CA SER A 106 -27.34 -6.87 -19.99
C SER A 106 -26.42 -5.70 -19.64
N LYS A 107 -26.85 -4.86 -18.68
CA LYS A 107 -26.06 -3.73 -18.18
C LYS A 107 -24.77 -4.20 -17.50
N VAL A 108 -24.86 -5.18 -16.61
CA VAL A 108 -23.71 -5.68 -15.85
C VAL A 108 -22.68 -6.33 -16.77
N SER A 109 -23.12 -7.07 -17.78
CA SER A 109 -22.24 -7.64 -18.81
C SER A 109 -21.52 -6.56 -19.62
N HIS A 110 -22.21 -5.48 -19.99
CA HIS A 110 -21.60 -4.35 -20.67
C HIS A 110 -20.56 -3.64 -19.79
N ASP A 111 -20.93 -3.34 -18.54
CA ASP A 111 -20.03 -2.69 -17.57
C ASP A 111 -18.83 -3.57 -17.24
N SER A 112 -18.99 -4.89 -17.21
CA SER A 112 -17.90 -5.86 -17.02
C SER A 112 -16.89 -5.83 -18.16
N PHE A 113 -17.35 -5.69 -19.41
CA PHE A 113 -16.47 -5.55 -20.56
C PHE A 113 -15.69 -4.22 -20.50
N ALA A 114 -16.39 -3.12 -20.22
CA ALA A 114 -15.77 -1.81 -20.06
C ALA A 114 -14.77 -1.78 -18.89
N ALA A 115 -15.02 -2.53 -17.82
CA ALA A 115 -14.08 -2.67 -16.71
C ALA A 115 -12.79 -3.38 -17.13
N ALA A 116 -12.89 -4.44 -17.94
CA ALA A 116 -11.73 -5.18 -18.43
C ALA A 116 -10.85 -4.32 -19.35
N GLU A 117 -11.44 -3.52 -20.22
CA GLU A 117 -10.73 -2.56 -21.08
C GLU A 117 -10.02 -1.48 -20.23
N GLN A 118 -10.74 -0.88 -19.28
CA GLN A 118 -10.18 0.14 -18.40
C GLN A 118 -9.01 -0.37 -17.54
N ILE A 119 -9.06 -1.65 -17.12
CA ILE A 119 -7.96 -2.28 -16.37
C ILE A 119 -6.70 -2.32 -17.22
N GLU A 120 -6.78 -2.72 -18.49
CA GLU A 120 -5.61 -2.81 -19.37
C GLU A 120 -5.02 -1.43 -19.67
N ASP A 121 -5.88 -0.43 -19.91
CA ASP A 121 -5.47 0.95 -20.13
C ASP A 121 -4.75 1.55 -18.91
N VAL A 122 -5.32 1.37 -17.71
CA VAL A 122 -4.73 1.89 -16.47
C VAL A 122 -3.43 1.15 -16.15
N LYS A 123 -3.42 -0.18 -16.29
CA LYS A 123 -2.23 -1.01 -16.04
C LYS A 123 -1.07 -0.60 -16.93
N SER A 124 -1.30 -0.50 -18.25
CA SER A 124 -0.28 -0.09 -19.22
C SER A 124 0.22 1.34 -18.97
N THR A 125 -0.67 2.27 -18.61
CA THR A 125 -0.31 3.65 -18.28
C THR A 125 0.57 3.72 -17.03
N VAL A 126 0.19 3.04 -15.95
CA VAL A 126 0.96 3.04 -14.70
C VAL A 126 2.33 2.39 -14.89
N LEU A 127 2.42 1.25 -15.59
CA LEU A 127 3.70 0.61 -15.90
C LEU A 127 4.60 1.53 -16.73
N SER A 128 4.05 2.19 -17.75
CA SER A 128 4.78 3.16 -18.57
C SER A 128 5.37 4.29 -17.71
N ILE A 129 4.59 4.85 -16.77
CA ILE A 129 5.07 5.88 -15.84
C ILE A 129 6.21 5.35 -14.94
N LEU A 130 6.07 4.14 -14.40
CA LEU A 130 7.09 3.54 -13.52
C LEU A 130 8.40 3.25 -14.25
N HIS A 131 8.34 2.74 -15.49
CA HIS A 131 9.52 2.44 -16.29
C HIS A 131 10.21 3.69 -16.82
N ALA A 132 9.45 4.72 -17.24
CA ALA A 132 10.02 5.94 -17.81
C ALA A 132 10.90 6.75 -16.83
N GLN A 133 10.78 6.49 -15.53
CA GLN A 133 11.46 7.24 -14.47
C GLN A 133 12.62 6.46 -13.83
N SER A 134 12.90 5.23 -14.28
CA SER A 134 13.90 4.32 -13.68
C SER A 134 13.78 4.13 -12.16
N ILE A 135 12.61 4.45 -11.56
CA ILE A 135 12.40 4.40 -10.10
C ILE A 135 12.44 2.95 -9.59
N LEU A 136 12.13 1.99 -10.45
CA LEU A 136 12.14 0.57 -10.12
C LEU A 136 13.54 0.02 -9.85
N GLU A 137 14.62 0.65 -10.33
CA GLU A 137 15.97 0.05 -10.25
C GLU A 137 16.49 -0.05 -8.81
N ASN A 138 16.11 0.89 -7.94
CA ASN A 138 16.65 1.01 -6.58
C ASN A 138 15.64 0.63 -5.48
N ASP A 139 14.39 0.32 -5.83
CA ASP A 139 13.33 0.08 -4.85
C ASP A 139 12.68 -1.31 -5.01
N LYS A 140 13.12 -2.26 -4.18
CA LYS A 140 12.59 -3.63 -4.14
C LYS A 140 11.09 -3.71 -3.83
N PHE A 141 10.56 -2.74 -3.08
CA PHE A 141 9.15 -2.72 -2.73
C PHE A 141 8.30 -2.31 -3.95
N LEU A 142 8.72 -1.28 -4.68
CA LEU A 142 8.08 -0.88 -5.93
C LEU A 142 8.19 -1.96 -7.02
N GLN A 143 9.32 -2.66 -7.13
CA GLN A 143 9.46 -3.82 -8.02
C GLN A 143 8.40 -4.90 -7.71
N LYS A 144 8.21 -5.22 -6.43
CA LYS A 144 7.22 -6.21 -6.00
C LYS A 144 5.78 -5.76 -6.32
N LEU A 145 5.49 -4.47 -6.17
CA LEU A 145 4.16 -3.93 -6.51
C LEU A 145 3.93 -3.88 -8.02
N ALA A 146 4.94 -3.54 -8.82
CA ALA A 146 4.89 -3.55 -10.28
C ALA A 146 4.62 -4.98 -10.81
N ASN A 147 5.33 -5.99 -10.31
CA ASN A 147 5.08 -7.39 -10.70
C ASN A 147 3.65 -7.84 -10.37
N LYS A 148 3.15 -7.48 -9.17
CA LYS A 148 1.74 -7.76 -8.81
C LYS A 148 0.75 -7.07 -9.73
N LEU A 149 1.07 -5.85 -10.18
CA LEU A 149 0.23 -5.08 -11.09
C LEU A 149 0.20 -5.72 -12.49
N GLU A 150 1.33 -6.25 -12.97
CA GLU A 150 1.41 -7.00 -14.24
C GLU A 150 0.60 -8.30 -14.23
N GLU A 151 0.64 -9.03 -13.11
CA GLU A 151 -0.06 -10.30 -12.94
C GLU A 151 -1.60 -10.15 -12.88
N ILE A 152 -2.12 -8.93 -12.74
CA ILE A 152 -3.57 -8.70 -12.73
C ILE A 152 -4.15 -8.95 -14.12
N LYS A 153 -4.86 -10.07 -14.21
CA LYS A 153 -5.70 -10.44 -15.33
C LYS A 153 -7.03 -11.00 -14.80
N PRO A 154 -8.18 -10.41 -15.17
CA PRO A 154 -9.48 -10.99 -14.84
C PRO A 154 -9.60 -12.40 -15.44
N PRO A 155 -9.91 -13.45 -14.66
CA PRO A 155 -10.12 -14.79 -15.18
C PRO A 155 -11.32 -14.85 -16.13
N SER A 156 -11.17 -15.62 -17.21
CA SER A 156 -12.23 -15.88 -18.19
C SER A 156 -13.21 -16.95 -17.71
N ARG A 157 -14.34 -17.09 -18.41
CA ARG A 157 -15.30 -18.19 -18.17
C ARG A 157 -14.61 -19.55 -18.31
N GLU A 158 -13.75 -19.70 -19.31
CA GLU A 158 -13.00 -20.92 -19.60
C GLU A 158 -12.02 -21.25 -18.46
N ASP A 159 -11.39 -20.24 -17.84
CA ASP A 159 -10.52 -20.45 -16.68
C ASP A 159 -11.31 -21.01 -15.49
N PHE A 160 -12.50 -20.49 -15.22
CA PHE A 160 -13.38 -21.02 -14.18
C PHE A 160 -13.87 -22.43 -14.49
N ILE A 161 -14.30 -22.70 -15.73
CA ILE A 161 -14.71 -24.06 -16.15
C ILE A 161 -13.56 -25.05 -15.99
N LYS A 162 -12.35 -24.66 -16.41
CA LYS A 162 -11.15 -25.51 -16.29
C LYS A 162 -10.84 -25.85 -14.83
N ASN A 163 -11.05 -24.91 -13.91
CA ASN A 163 -10.84 -25.14 -12.48
C ASN A 163 -11.88 -26.10 -11.88
N GLU A 164 -13.12 -26.05 -12.36
CA GLU A 164 -14.22 -26.94 -11.91
C GLU A 164 -14.20 -28.32 -12.59
N THR A 165 -13.56 -28.43 -13.76
CA THR A 165 -13.47 -29.68 -14.51
C THR A 165 -12.77 -30.75 -13.68
N PRO A 166 -13.36 -31.95 -13.52
CA PRO A 166 -12.75 -33.04 -12.77
C PRO A 166 -11.41 -33.46 -13.38
N LYS A 167 -10.42 -33.72 -12.53
CA LYS A 167 -9.11 -34.23 -12.92
C LYS A 167 -9.11 -35.75 -12.82
N GLY A 168 -8.71 -36.43 -13.89
CA GLY A 168 -8.57 -37.89 -13.92
C GLY A 168 -9.41 -38.56 -15.01
N GLN A 169 -9.25 -39.88 -15.13
CA GLN A 169 -9.98 -40.66 -16.11
C GLN A 169 -11.38 -40.98 -15.57
N LEU A 170 -12.40 -40.50 -16.28
CA LEU A 170 -13.79 -40.88 -16.05
C LEU A 170 -14.13 -42.06 -16.97
N SER A 171 -14.85 -43.04 -16.44
CA SER A 171 -15.29 -44.22 -17.18
C SER A 171 -16.76 -44.50 -16.86
N THR A 172 -17.46 -45.06 -17.83
CA THR A 172 -18.85 -45.48 -17.70
C THR A 172 -19.09 -46.74 -18.53
N ARG A 173 -20.03 -47.58 -18.09
CA ARG A 173 -20.55 -48.74 -18.83
C ARG A 173 -21.88 -48.41 -19.52
N ASP A 174 -22.37 -47.18 -19.35
CA ASP A 174 -23.56 -46.68 -20.00
C ASP A 174 -23.25 -46.37 -21.48
N ASN A 175 -23.77 -47.22 -22.35
CA ASN A 175 -23.57 -47.13 -23.79
C ASN A 175 -24.30 -45.94 -24.45
N ARG A 176 -25.16 -45.22 -23.72
CA ARG A 176 -25.81 -43.98 -24.19
C ARG A 176 -24.92 -42.75 -24.01
N VAL A 177 -23.85 -42.86 -23.22
CA VAL A 177 -22.98 -41.73 -22.90
C VAL A 177 -21.97 -41.53 -24.02
N GLU A 178 -21.97 -40.33 -24.59
CA GLU A 178 -20.79 -39.85 -25.30
C GLU A 178 -19.65 -39.66 -24.28
N CYS A 179 -18.53 -40.37 -24.43
CA CYS A 179 -17.36 -40.29 -23.55
C CYS A 179 -16.60 -38.94 -23.67
N LYS A 180 -17.33 -37.83 -23.63
CA LYS A 180 -16.83 -36.45 -23.61
C LYS A 180 -17.14 -35.84 -22.25
N ILE A 181 -16.22 -35.03 -21.76
CA ILE A 181 -16.42 -34.21 -20.57
C ILE A 181 -17.19 -32.96 -20.99
N ILE A 182 -18.43 -32.85 -20.54
CA ILE A 182 -19.33 -31.74 -20.83
C ILE A 182 -19.63 -31.00 -19.52
N PRO A 183 -19.37 -29.68 -19.44
CA PRO A 183 -19.73 -28.88 -18.28
C PRO A 183 -21.24 -28.92 -18.00
N PRO A 184 -21.67 -29.26 -16.76
CA PRO A 184 -23.07 -29.22 -16.37
C PRO A 184 -23.68 -27.81 -16.53
N PRO A 185 -24.96 -27.69 -16.91
CA PRO A 185 -25.63 -26.40 -17.09
C PRO A 185 -25.51 -25.43 -15.91
N HIS A 186 -25.73 -25.88 -14.67
CA HIS A 186 -25.63 -25.03 -13.49
C HIS A 186 -24.19 -24.52 -13.25
N ILE A 187 -23.17 -25.34 -13.53
CA ILE A 187 -21.76 -24.92 -13.46
C ILE A 187 -21.47 -23.87 -14.53
N LEU A 188 -21.97 -24.03 -15.76
CA LEU A 188 -21.80 -23.03 -16.81
C LEU A 188 -22.40 -21.68 -16.43
N ILE A 189 -23.59 -21.67 -15.83
CA ILE A 189 -24.26 -20.45 -15.35
C ILE A 189 -23.44 -19.81 -14.21
N LYS A 190 -22.97 -20.61 -13.25
CA LYS A 190 -22.10 -20.17 -12.14
C LYS A 190 -20.81 -19.53 -12.68
N CYS A 191 -20.09 -20.24 -13.56
CA CYS A 191 -18.84 -19.76 -14.15
C CYS A 191 -19.04 -18.49 -14.99
N ASN A 192 -20.18 -18.38 -15.68
CA ASN A 192 -20.51 -17.16 -16.41
C ASN A 192 -20.71 -15.97 -15.46
N ALA A 193 -21.45 -16.15 -14.36
CA ALA A 193 -21.62 -15.12 -13.34
C ALA A 193 -20.27 -14.69 -12.73
N TYR A 194 -19.39 -15.63 -12.38
CA TYR A 194 -18.05 -15.32 -11.86
C TYR A 194 -17.18 -14.61 -12.88
N ALA A 195 -17.21 -15.01 -14.16
CA ALA A 195 -16.48 -14.32 -15.22
C ALA A 195 -16.95 -12.88 -15.40
N THR A 196 -18.26 -12.62 -15.26
CA THR A 196 -18.80 -11.25 -15.29
C THR A 196 -18.42 -10.46 -14.02
N MET A 197 -18.25 -11.10 -12.86
CA MET A 197 -17.78 -10.43 -11.64
C MET A 197 -16.28 -10.14 -11.65
N ALA A 198 -15.49 -10.97 -12.32
CA ALA A 198 -14.03 -10.97 -12.24
C ALA A 198 -13.39 -9.60 -12.56
N PRO A 199 -13.80 -8.85 -13.61
CA PRO A 199 -13.24 -7.53 -13.90
C PRO A 199 -13.45 -6.52 -12.77
N PHE A 200 -14.61 -6.51 -12.10
CA PHE A 200 -14.85 -5.57 -10.99
C PHE A 200 -13.95 -5.86 -9.78
N ILE A 201 -13.76 -7.14 -9.46
CA ILE A 201 -12.84 -7.58 -8.39
C ILE A 201 -11.39 -7.23 -8.77
N ALA A 202 -10.99 -7.47 -10.01
CA ALA A 202 -9.67 -7.12 -10.51
C ALA A 202 -9.43 -5.60 -10.47
N ALA A 203 -10.41 -4.78 -10.86
CA ALA A 203 -10.34 -3.32 -10.79
C ALA A 203 -10.13 -2.83 -9.35
N LYS A 204 -10.84 -3.43 -8.38
CA LYS A 204 -10.66 -3.15 -6.96
C LYS A 204 -9.24 -3.47 -6.47
N ASN A 205 -8.71 -4.62 -6.86
CA ASN A 205 -7.35 -5.03 -6.49
C ASN A 205 -6.28 -4.14 -7.15
N LEU A 206 -6.47 -3.81 -8.43
CA LEU A 206 -5.58 -2.93 -9.18
C LEU A 206 -5.54 -1.54 -8.55
N LYS A 207 -6.71 -0.95 -8.25
CA LYS A 207 -6.83 0.34 -7.56
C LYS A 207 -6.01 0.35 -6.26
N LYS A 208 -6.16 -0.67 -5.42
CA LYS A 208 -5.43 -0.80 -4.15
C LYS A 208 -3.91 -0.83 -4.35
N ILE A 209 -3.41 -1.53 -5.36
CA ILE A 209 -1.97 -1.58 -5.66
C ILE A 209 -1.48 -0.20 -6.15
N ILE A 210 -2.24 0.47 -7.01
CA ILE A 210 -1.91 1.81 -7.51
C ILE A 210 -1.85 2.83 -6.36
N GLU A 211 -2.79 2.78 -5.42
CA GLU A 211 -2.80 3.63 -4.22
C GLU A 211 -1.56 3.37 -3.34
N GLN A 212 -1.14 2.11 -3.18
CA GLN A 212 0.08 1.75 -2.45
C GLN A 212 1.34 2.29 -3.14
N ILE A 213 1.40 2.21 -4.47
CA ILE A 213 2.50 2.77 -5.26
C ILE A 213 2.54 4.30 -5.09
N ALA A 214 1.40 4.97 -5.25
CA ALA A 214 1.31 6.42 -5.13
C ALA A 214 1.73 6.90 -3.73
N SER A 215 1.23 6.28 -2.67
CA SER A 215 1.59 6.63 -1.29
C SER A 215 3.08 6.41 -1.00
N HIS A 216 3.67 5.34 -1.51
CA HIS A 216 5.10 5.09 -1.35
C HIS A 216 5.95 6.15 -2.05
N LEU A 217 5.57 6.55 -3.26
CA LEU A 217 6.25 7.61 -4.00
C LEU A 217 6.12 8.98 -3.32
N ASP A 218 4.95 9.31 -2.78
CA ASP A 218 4.73 10.53 -2.00
C ASP A 218 5.63 10.59 -0.75
N ASN A 219 5.76 9.47 -0.04
CA ASN A 219 6.67 9.36 1.10
C ASN A 219 8.15 9.53 0.71
N LEU A 220 8.57 9.00 -0.44
CA LEU A 220 9.93 9.17 -0.95
C LEU A 220 10.20 10.63 -1.33
N GLU A 221 9.27 11.28 -2.04
CA GLU A 221 9.39 12.70 -2.39
C GLU A 221 9.42 13.58 -1.13
N SER A 222 8.52 13.33 -0.17
CA SER A 222 8.48 14.05 1.13
C SER A 222 9.77 13.88 1.93
N LYS A 223 10.35 12.67 1.95
CA LYS A 223 11.64 12.43 2.61
C LYS A 223 12.77 13.19 1.90
N MET A 224 12.81 13.18 0.58
CA MET A 224 13.80 13.94 -0.19
C MET A 224 13.67 15.46 0.01
N GLU A 225 12.45 15.98 0.12
CA GLU A 225 12.23 17.39 0.47
C GLU A 225 12.71 17.72 1.87
N SER A 226 12.44 16.85 2.86
CA SER A 226 12.93 17.06 4.23
C SER A 226 14.45 17.07 4.31
N THR A 227 15.14 16.19 3.58
CA THR A 227 16.61 16.16 3.52
C THR A 227 17.18 17.35 2.76
N LYS A 228 16.51 17.83 1.71
CA LYS A 228 16.93 19.06 0.98
C LYS A 228 16.74 20.33 1.81
N ARG A 229 15.83 20.31 2.80
CA ARG A 229 15.56 21.45 3.69
C ARG A 229 16.59 21.61 4.80
N ILE A 230 17.48 20.64 5.01
CA ILE A 230 18.59 20.75 5.97
C ILE A 230 19.79 21.29 5.18
N GLY A 231 20.30 22.46 5.56
CA GLY A 231 21.47 23.04 4.89
C GLY A 231 22.77 22.35 5.29
N THR A 232 23.92 22.96 5.01
CA THR A 232 25.25 22.36 5.24
C THR A 232 26.03 23.01 6.38
N ASN A 233 25.58 24.15 6.91
CA ASN A 233 26.36 24.97 7.83
C ASN A 233 26.16 24.54 9.28
N ILE A 234 27.20 24.68 10.09
CA ILE A 234 27.10 24.60 11.54
C ILE A 234 26.71 25.98 12.08
N PHE A 235 25.51 26.10 12.64
CA PHE A 235 25.09 27.33 13.31
C PHE A 235 25.73 27.42 14.69
N ILE A 236 26.29 28.58 15.03
CA ILE A 236 26.82 28.89 16.35
C ILE A 236 25.99 30.02 16.95
N GLY A 237 25.10 29.65 17.86
CA GLY A 237 24.37 30.59 18.72
C GLY A 237 25.24 30.92 19.92
N HIS A 238 25.38 32.18 20.27
CA HIS A 238 26.27 32.58 21.35
C HIS A 238 25.84 33.88 22.03
N GLY A 239 26.26 34.05 23.28
CA GLY A 239 26.11 35.29 24.02
C GLY A 239 27.31 36.24 23.87
N ARG A 240 27.72 36.89 24.96
CA ARG A 240 28.82 37.87 24.97
C ARG A 240 30.20 37.26 25.15
N SER A 241 30.29 36.04 25.68
CA SER A 241 31.57 35.34 25.86
C SER A 241 32.32 35.23 24.55
N SER A 242 33.66 35.20 24.61
CA SER A 242 34.52 34.94 23.45
C SER A 242 34.65 33.45 23.11
N ASP A 243 34.15 32.54 23.94
CA ASP A 243 34.32 31.08 23.79
C ASP A 243 33.86 30.57 22.41
N TRP A 244 32.81 31.15 21.85
CA TRP A 244 32.32 30.75 20.53
C TRP A 244 33.36 30.93 19.42
N ARG A 245 34.34 31.82 19.59
CA ARG A 245 35.42 32.04 18.60
C ARG A 245 36.35 30.84 18.53
N ASP A 246 36.67 30.24 19.68
CA ASP A 246 37.51 29.04 19.74
C ASP A 246 36.76 27.86 19.12
N LEU A 247 35.46 27.74 19.38
CA LEU A 247 34.59 26.76 18.74
C LEU A 247 34.52 26.96 17.22
N LYS A 248 34.37 28.20 16.77
CA LYS A 248 34.36 28.58 15.35
C LYS A 248 35.69 28.23 14.67
N ASP A 249 36.82 28.53 15.31
CA ASP A 249 38.16 28.19 14.78
C ASP A 249 38.34 26.67 14.72
N PHE A 250 37.89 25.93 15.74
CA PHE A 250 37.87 24.47 15.72
C PHE A 250 37.05 23.92 14.53
N ILE A 251 35.82 24.38 14.35
CA ILE A 251 34.92 23.95 13.27
C ILE A 251 35.50 24.27 11.89
N ASN A 252 35.96 25.50 11.69
CA ASN A 252 36.37 25.99 10.38
C ASN A 252 37.80 25.58 10.02
N GLU A 253 38.77 25.81 10.92
CA GLU A 253 40.19 25.63 10.62
C GLU A 253 40.64 24.18 10.80
N ARG A 254 40.11 23.47 11.81
CA ARG A 254 40.51 22.09 12.10
C ARG A 254 39.63 21.06 11.40
N LEU A 255 38.32 21.27 11.33
CA LEU A 255 37.39 20.32 10.70
C LEU A 255 37.04 20.69 9.24
N GLY A 256 37.31 21.93 8.80
CA GLY A 256 37.03 22.36 7.43
C GLY A 256 35.54 22.51 7.11
N LEU A 257 34.69 22.63 8.13
CA LEU A 257 33.24 22.67 7.98
C LEU A 257 32.73 24.12 7.89
N PRO A 258 31.72 24.39 7.05
CA PRO A 258 31.13 25.71 6.95
C PRO A 258 30.33 26.03 8.22
N TRP A 259 30.35 27.28 8.65
CA TRP A 259 29.68 27.73 9.87
C TRP A 259 28.99 29.08 9.64
N ASP A 260 28.03 29.39 10.51
CA ASP A 260 27.36 30.70 10.52
C ASP A 260 27.05 31.18 11.94
N GLU A 261 27.08 32.50 12.17
CA GLU A 261 26.75 33.14 13.45
C GLU A 261 25.85 34.36 13.27
N PHE A 262 25.05 34.65 14.29
CA PHE A 262 24.06 35.74 14.23
C PHE A 262 24.71 37.13 14.10
N ASN A 263 25.91 37.34 14.67
CA ASN A 263 26.55 38.66 14.77
C ASN A 263 27.45 39.06 13.59
N ARG A 264 27.62 38.21 12.57
CA ARG A 264 28.32 38.62 11.34
C ARG A 264 27.63 39.85 10.73
N VAL A 265 28.30 40.76 10.03
CA VAL A 265 27.68 42.05 9.62
C VAL A 265 26.39 41.82 8.80
N PRO A 266 25.23 42.39 9.19
CA PRO A 266 24.01 42.28 8.40
C PRO A 266 24.23 42.92 7.02
N VAL A 267 23.86 42.21 5.95
CA VAL A 267 23.80 42.81 4.62
C VAL A 267 22.70 43.89 4.64
N ALA A 268 23.02 45.09 4.14
CA ALA A 268 22.09 46.22 4.14
C ALA A 268 20.74 45.83 3.51
N GLY A 269 19.64 46.02 4.25
CA GLY A 269 18.28 45.78 3.78
C GLY A 269 17.59 44.49 4.29
N LEU A 270 18.27 43.62 5.04
CA LEU A 270 17.65 42.44 5.66
C LEU A 270 17.27 42.70 7.12
N THR A 271 16.07 42.29 7.52
CA THR A 271 15.67 42.30 8.93
C THR A 271 16.35 41.17 9.69
N ASN A 272 16.54 41.34 11.01
CA ASN A 272 17.10 40.29 11.87
C ASN A 272 16.30 38.98 11.80
N ILE A 273 14.98 39.07 11.61
CA ILE A 273 14.09 37.90 11.48
C ILE A 273 14.37 37.15 10.17
N THR A 274 14.47 37.89 9.06
CA THR A 274 14.75 37.29 7.74
C THR A 274 16.10 36.58 7.73
N ARG A 275 17.10 37.18 8.39
CA ARG A 275 18.42 36.58 8.51
C ARG A 275 18.39 35.31 9.36
N LEU A 276 17.74 35.34 10.52
CA LEU A 276 17.63 34.16 11.38
C LEU A 276 16.94 33.00 10.66
N ALA A 277 15.90 33.28 9.86
CA ALA A 277 15.24 32.28 9.02
C ALA A 277 16.18 31.67 7.98
N GLN A 278 17.02 32.48 7.32
CA GLN A 278 18.02 31.99 6.36
C GLN A 278 19.05 31.08 7.05
N MET A 279 19.51 31.45 8.23
CA MET A 279 20.47 30.65 9.01
C MET A 279 19.85 29.32 9.46
N LEU A 280 18.59 29.33 9.88
CA LEU A 280 17.82 28.12 10.20
C LEU A 280 17.69 27.17 9.00
N ASP A 281 17.47 27.72 7.80
CA ASP A 281 17.38 26.91 6.58
C ASP A 281 18.73 26.38 6.09
N GLN A 282 19.82 27.09 6.39
CA GLN A 282 21.18 26.72 5.99
C GLN A 282 21.90 25.81 6.99
N ALA A 283 21.37 25.65 8.20
CA ALA A 283 22.02 24.85 9.22
C ALA A 283 21.79 23.34 9.05
N CYS A 284 22.84 22.54 9.21
CA CYS A 284 22.76 21.08 9.39
C CYS A 284 22.68 20.66 10.86
N ILE A 285 23.32 21.45 11.72
CA ILE A 285 23.41 21.26 13.17
C ILE A 285 23.64 22.64 13.82
N ALA A 286 23.21 22.80 15.07
CA ALA A 286 23.38 24.03 15.84
C ALA A 286 24.07 23.75 17.18
N PHE A 287 25.12 24.51 17.48
CA PHE A 287 25.74 24.58 18.79
C PHE A 287 25.39 25.92 19.44
N LEU A 288 24.79 25.86 20.63
CA LEU A 288 24.36 27.05 21.36
C LEU A 288 25.24 27.20 22.62
N VAL A 289 26.17 28.15 22.56
CA VAL A 289 27.14 28.45 23.61
C VAL A 289 26.47 29.30 24.69
N MET A 290 26.41 28.76 25.91
CA MET A 290 25.84 29.41 27.08
C MET A 290 26.92 29.61 28.14
N SER A 291 27.23 30.87 28.45
CA SER A 291 28.29 31.27 29.38
C SER A 291 27.74 32.05 30.58
N ALA A 292 28.47 32.07 31.69
CA ALA A 292 28.11 32.86 32.87
C ALA A 292 28.23 34.39 32.64
N GLU A 293 28.96 34.84 31.62
CA GLU A 293 29.07 36.26 31.23
C GLU A 293 27.77 36.83 30.63
N ASP A 294 26.79 35.97 30.36
CA ASP A 294 25.48 36.37 29.86
C ASP A 294 24.49 36.77 30.96
N GLU A 295 24.86 36.61 32.24
CA GLU A 295 24.05 37.04 33.39
C GLU A 295 23.90 38.58 33.43
N GLN A 296 22.66 39.07 33.61
CA GLN A 296 22.41 40.49 33.83
C GLN A 296 22.76 40.92 35.26
N ILE A 297 23.15 42.19 35.38
CA ILE A 297 23.70 42.90 36.56
C ILE A 297 22.75 42.97 37.78
N ASP A 298 21.57 42.37 37.74
CA ASP A 298 20.52 42.57 38.76
C ASP A 298 20.23 41.32 39.59
N GLY A 299 21.26 40.78 40.25
CA GLY A 299 21.19 39.93 41.47
C GLY A 299 20.38 38.63 41.45
N ASN A 300 19.57 38.39 40.42
CA ASN A 300 18.71 37.23 40.21
C ASN A 300 19.16 36.55 38.92
N LYS A 301 19.58 35.32 39.08
CA LYS A 301 20.22 34.52 38.05
C LYS A 301 19.16 33.94 37.11
N HIS A 302 18.97 34.59 35.97
CA HIS A 302 18.23 34.04 34.85
C HIS A 302 19.01 34.34 33.56
N ALA A 303 19.22 33.30 32.73
CA ALA A 303 19.87 33.43 31.44
C ALA A 303 19.07 34.33 30.48
N ARG A 304 19.76 35.06 29.59
CA ARG A 304 19.15 35.97 28.60
C ARG A 304 18.08 35.28 27.75
N GLN A 305 16.96 35.99 27.54
CA GLN A 305 15.84 35.56 26.69
C GLN A 305 16.22 35.26 25.22
N ASN A 306 17.32 35.81 24.68
CA ASN A 306 17.67 35.64 23.26
C ASN A 306 18.22 34.24 22.94
N VAL A 307 19.16 33.74 23.73
CA VAL A 307 19.77 32.40 23.49
C VAL A 307 18.73 31.31 23.70
N ILE A 308 17.84 31.45 24.69
CA ILE A 308 16.73 30.52 24.92
C ILE A 308 15.77 30.48 23.72
N HIS A 309 15.45 31.64 23.11
CA HIS A 309 14.63 31.68 21.90
C HIS A 309 15.33 31.00 20.71
N GLU A 310 16.64 31.19 20.54
CA GLU A 310 17.42 30.52 19.48
C GLU A 310 17.46 29.00 19.69
N VAL A 311 17.67 28.53 20.92
CA VAL A 311 17.60 27.10 21.27
C VAL A 311 16.25 26.54 20.81
N GLY A 312 15.14 27.18 21.18
CA GLY A 312 13.79 26.73 20.80
C GLY A 312 13.55 26.74 19.29
N LEU A 313 14.05 27.74 18.56
CA LEU A 313 13.90 27.84 17.11
C LEU A 313 14.69 26.75 16.37
N PHE A 314 15.94 26.51 16.75
CA PHE A 314 16.77 25.47 16.14
C PHE A 314 16.29 24.07 16.50
N GLN A 315 15.77 23.85 17.71
CA GLN A 315 15.07 22.61 18.06
C GLN A 315 13.86 22.35 17.16
N GLY A 316 13.02 23.36 16.93
CA GLY A 316 11.86 23.24 16.06
C GLY A 316 12.21 22.91 14.61
N ARG A 317 13.39 23.34 14.14
CA ARG A 317 13.84 23.15 12.76
C ARG A 317 14.69 21.89 12.54
N LEU A 318 15.61 21.58 13.46
CA LEU A 318 16.62 20.52 13.33
C LEU A 318 16.36 19.30 14.23
N GLY A 319 15.48 19.42 15.23
CA GLY A 319 15.23 18.39 16.23
C GLY A 319 16.24 18.39 17.38
N PHE A 320 15.95 17.59 18.42
CA PHE A 320 16.72 17.55 19.68
C PHE A 320 18.13 16.98 19.53
N GLU A 321 18.35 16.12 18.52
CA GLU A 321 19.64 15.46 18.28
C GLU A 321 20.66 16.42 17.64
N ARG A 322 20.18 17.47 16.95
CA ARG A 322 21.00 18.39 16.16
C ARG A 322 21.01 19.83 16.67
N ALA A 323 20.35 20.10 17.79
CA ALA A 323 20.44 21.37 18.51
C ALA A 323 21.05 21.11 19.88
N ILE A 324 22.37 21.35 20.01
CA ILE A 324 23.16 20.99 21.18
C ILE A 324 23.51 22.24 21.98
N VAL A 325 23.25 22.19 23.28
CA VAL A 325 23.64 23.27 24.21
C VAL A 325 25.02 22.98 24.76
N LEU A 326 25.94 23.93 24.58
CA LEU A 326 27.26 23.92 25.18
C LEU A 326 27.21 24.82 26.41
N LEU A 327 27.16 24.24 27.62
CA LEU A 327 26.96 24.98 28.85
C LEU A 327 28.26 25.11 29.66
N GLU A 328 28.64 26.33 29.96
CA GLU A 328 29.75 26.62 30.87
C GLU A 328 29.43 26.18 32.30
N GLU A 329 30.38 25.53 32.96
CA GLU A 329 30.28 25.20 34.37
C GLU A 329 30.08 26.46 35.25
N GLY A 330 29.03 26.44 36.07
CA GLY A 330 28.65 27.57 36.93
C GLY A 330 27.62 28.51 36.32
N CYS A 331 27.21 28.31 35.06
CA CYS A 331 26.06 28.97 34.45
C CYS A 331 24.76 28.28 34.89
N GLU A 332 23.71 29.05 35.23
CA GLU A 332 22.43 28.48 35.62
C GLU A 332 21.64 27.92 34.43
N GLU A 333 21.09 26.73 34.63
CA GLU A 333 20.18 26.09 33.69
C GLU A 333 18.83 26.81 33.68
N PHE A 334 18.21 26.90 32.50
CA PHE A 334 16.82 27.31 32.41
C PHE A 334 15.90 26.10 32.61
N SER A 335 14.74 26.31 33.23
CA SER A 335 13.80 25.27 33.66
C SER A 335 13.27 24.37 32.54
N ASN A 336 13.42 24.76 31.27
CA ASN A 336 12.97 24.00 30.10
C ASN A 336 14.08 23.19 29.39
N ILE A 337 15.26 23.01 30.00
CA ILE A 337 16.37 22.27 29.38
C ILE A 337 16.20 20.72 29.44
N GLN A 338 15.18 20.22 30.15
CA GLN A 338 14.91 18.78 30.27
C GLN A 338 14.53 18.18 28.91
N GLY A 339 15.49 17.55 28.24
CA GLY A 339 15.34 16.92 26.92
C GLY A 339 16.33 17.37 25.85
N LEU A 340 17.19 18.36 26.15
CA LEU A 340 18.24 18.82 25.24
C LEU A 340 19.53 18.00 25.38
N GLY A 341 20.19 17.72 24.25
CA GLY A 341 21.58 17.30 24.25
C GLY A 341 22.44 18.44 24.82
N GLN A 342 23.13 18.16 25.92
CA GLN A 342 23.95 19.14 26.62
C GLN A 342 25.38 18.61 26.76
N ILE A 343 26.36 19.46 26.46
CA ILE A 343 27.77 19.21 26.73
C ILE A 343 28.24 20.31 27.68
N ARG A 344 28.84 19.93 28.81
CA ARG A 344 29.34 20.90 29.79
C ARG A 344 30.83 21.13 29.60
N TYR A 345 31.27 22.38 29.69
CA TYR A 345 32.67 22.73 29.57
C TYR A 345 33.16 23.57 30.76
N PRO A 346 34.44 23.42 31.18
CA PRO A 346 35.01 24.21 32.26
C PRO A 346 35.01 25.71 31.94
N LYS A 347 34.89 26.55 32.97
CA LYS A 347 34.83 28.00 32.84
C LYS A 347 35.97 28.58 31.96
N GLY A 348 35.61 29.30 30.89
CA GLY A 348 36.53 29.90 29.93
C GLY A 348 37.39 28.91 29.14
N ASN A 349 37.01 27.62 29.07
CA ASN A 349 37.77 26.59 28.36
C ASN A 349 36.84 25.64 27.57
N ILE A 350 36.17 26.18 26.55
CA ILE A 350 35.34 25.39 25.62
C ILE A 350 36.14 24.35 24.84
N GLY A 351 37.46 24.54 24.70
CA GLY A 351 38.34 23.58 24.04
C GLY A 351 38.38 22.20 24.68
N ALA A 352 38.02 22.11 25.98
CA ALA A 352 37.96 20.84 26.71
C ALA A 352 36.96 19.83 26.12
N ILE A 353 35.94 20.31 25.39
CA ILE A 353 34.84 19.49 24.87
C ILE A 353 34.87 19.32 23.34
N PHE A 354 35.96 19.71 22.68
CA PHE A 354 36.07 19.60 21.22
C PHE A 354 35.97 18.15 20.70
N GLU A 355 36.44 17.18 21.49
CA GLU A 355 36.28 15.77 21.12
C GLU A 355 34.83 15.31 21.23
N ASP A 356 34.08 15.76 22.24
CA ASP A 356 32.66 15.46 22.37
C ASP A 356 31.86 16.09 21.22
N ILE A 357 32.20 17.32 20.83
CA ILE A 357 31.62 18.00 19.66
C ILE A 357 31.91 17.22 18.38
N ARG A 358 33.14 16.73 18.20
CA ARG A 358 33.50 15.90 17.05
C ARG A 358 32.69 14.61 17.01
N GLN A 359 32.55 13.91 18.13
CA GLN A 359 31.74 12.68 18.20
C GLN A 359 30.27 12.94 17.85
N VAL A 360 29.71 14.09 18.24
CA VAL A 360 28.36 14.48 17.81
C VAL A 360 28.30 14.66 16.29
N LEU A 361 29.29 15.32 15.69
CA LEU A 361 29.33 15.53 14.24
C LEU A 361 29.48 14.21 13.47
N GLU A 362 30.31 13.28 13.95
CA GLU A 362 30.46 11.93 13.39
C GLU A 362 29.17 11.11 13.54
N ARG A 363 28.48 11.20 14.70
CA ARG A 363 27.20 10.53 14.95
C ARG A 363 26.12 10.98 13.95
N GLU A 364 26.13 12.25 13.57
CA GLU A 364 25.15 12.85 12.66
C GLU A 364 25.53 12.76 11.17
N ASP A 365 26.60 12.03 10.83
CA ASP A 365 27.15 11.90 9.48
C ASP A 365 27.52 13.26 8.84
N ILE A 366 27.99 14.22 9.64
CA ILE A 366 28.44 15.54 9.16
C ILE A 366 29.94 15.56 8.89
N LEU A 367 30.71 14.67 9.54
CA LEU A 367 32.17 14.58 9.48
C LEU A 367 32.68 13.28 8.86
#